data_AF-A0A6I7NGA6-F1
#
_entry.id   AF-A0A6I7NGA6-F1
#
_cell.length_a   1.000
_cell.length_b   1.000
_cell.length_c   1.000
_cell.angle_alpha   90.00
_cell.angle_beta   90.00
_cell.angle_gamma   90.00
#
_symmetry.space_group_name_H-M   'P 1'
#
loop_
_entity.id
_entity.type
_entity.pdbx_description
1 polymer ?
#
loop_
_entity_poly.entity_id
_entity_poly.type
_entity_poly.pdbx_seq_one_letter_code
_entity_poly.pdbx_strand_id
1 'polypeptide(L)'
;MDYPIDYTLYSTEEIIEIVGFLHLLEQNQAHPGMLPAEALKAAYARFRAVVNSPAEEKKIAKAFAKQTGIRIDQLIGNLEKSTS
;
A
#
# COMPACT_ATOMS: atom_id res chain seq x y z
N MET A 1 15.23 4.89 3.23
CA MET A 1 14.37 4.60 2.07
C MET A 1 13.49 5.82 1.87
N ASP A 2 13.51 6.44 0.70
CA ASP A 2 12.57 7.51 0.36
C ASP A 2 11.36 6.90 -0.32
N TYR A 3 10.17 7.10 0.25
CA TYR A 3 8.92 6.65 -0.35
C TYR A 3 8.56 7.53 -1.56
N PRO A 4 7.97 6.95 -2.61
CA PRO A 4 7.65 7.67 -3.85
C PRO A 4 6.37 8.49 -3.71
N ILE A 5 6.33 9.38 -2.72
CA ILE A 5 5.19 10.21 -2.37
C ILE A 5 5.55 11.66 -2.71
N ASP A 6 4.59 12.39 -3.28
CA ASP A 6 4.73 13.83 -3.42
C ASP A 6 4.34 14.50 -2.10
N TYR A 7 5.33 14.82 -1.28
CA TYR A 7 5.13 15.42 0.05
C TYR A 7 4.53 16.83 0.01
N THR A 8 4.36 17.43 -1.17
CA THR A 8 3.66 18.72 -1.34
C THR A 8 2.17 18.57 -1.58
N LEU A 9 1.71 17.37 -1.96
CA LEU A 9 0.31 17.06 -2.28
C LEU A 9 -0.50 16.55 -1.08
N TYR A 10 0.17 16.14 0.00
CA TYR A 10 -0.45 15.50 1.15
C TYR A 10 -0.12 16.26 2.44
N SER A 11 -1.07 16.30 3.35
CA SER A 11 -0.83 16.70 4.74
C SER A 11 0.10 15.71 5.45
N THR A 12 0.66 16.12 6.58
CA THR A 12 1.54 15.27 7.39
C THR A 12 0.85 13.98 7.80
N GLU A 13 -0.43 14.07 8.18
CA GLU A 13 -1.25 12.93 8.59
C GLU A 13 -1.48 11.95 7.43
N GLU A 14 -1.78 12.47 6.24
CA GLU A 14 -1.95 11.65 5.03
C GLU A 14 -0.63 10.98 4.61
N ILE A 15 0.50 11.68 4.75
CA ILE A 15 1.83 11.11 4.51
C ILE A 15 2.07 9.93 5.47
N ILE A 16 1.75 10.09 6.76
CA ILE A 16 1.91 9.02 7.76
C ILE A 16 1.05 7.80 7.38
N GLU A 17 -0.19 8.01 6.94
CA GLU A 17 -1.08 6.92 6.51
C GLU A 17 -0.55 6.21 5.26
N ILE A 18 -0.09 6.95 4.24
CA ILE A 18 0.47 6.36 3.02
C ILE A 18 1.74 5.56 3.35
N VAL A 19 2.68 6.16 4.08
CA VAL A 19 3.92 5.51 4.51
C VAL A 19 3.61 4.28 5.37
N GLY A 20 2.66 4.40 6.30
CA GLY A 20 2.22 3.30 7.16
C GLY A 20 1.72 2.11 6.35
N PHE A 21 0.91 2.34 5.32
CA PHE A 21 0.47 1.28 4.42
C PHE A 21 1.63 0.64 3.64
N LEU A 22 2.52 1.42 3.05
CA LEU A 22 3.65 0.88 2.28
C LEU A 22 4.59 0.05 3.17
N HIS A 23 4.86 0.54 4.38
CA HIS A 23 5.66 -0.17 5.37
C HIS A 23 4.99 -1.49 5.82
N LEU A 24 3.67 -1.49 5.97
CA LEU A 24 2.90 -2.70 6.28
C LEU A 24 3.10 -3.79 5.23
N LEU A 25 3.16 -3.41 3.94
CA LEU A 25 3.39 -4.37 2.86
C LEU A 25 4.80 -4.96 2.90
N GLU A 26 5.81 -4.14 3.21
CA GLU A 26 7.19 -4.60 3.39
C GLU A 26 7.28 -5.62 4.55
N GLN A 27 6.64 -5.31 5.69
CA GLN A 27 6.59 -6.22 6.83
C GLN A 27 5.85 -7.52 6.48
N ASN A 28 4.72 -7.45 5.77
CA ASN A 28 3.98 -8.63 5.37
C ASN A 28 4.75 -9.50 4.37
N GLN A 29 5.60 -8.91 3.53
CA GLN A 29 6.50 -9.68 2.64
C GLN A 29 7.62 -10.36 3.44
N ALA A 30 8.19 -9.67 4.43
CA ALA A 30 9.22 -10.24 5.30
C ALA A 30 8.69 -11.33 6.25
N HIS A 31 7.44 -11.19 6.69
CA HIS A 31 6.76 -12.09 7.61
C HIS A 31 5.37 -12.50 7.07
N PRO A 32 5.31 -13.41 6.09
CA PRO A 32 4.05 -13.87 5.52
C PRO A 32 3.12 -14.45 6.59
N GLY A 33 1.86 -13.97 6.63
CA GLY A 33 0.86 -14.41 7.60
C GLY A 33 0.88 -13.64 8.93
N MET A 34 1.74 -12.62 9.07
CA MET A 34 1.75 -11.74 10.25
C MET A 34 0.41 -10.98 10.43
N LEU A 35 -0.28 -10.69 9.34
CA LEU A 35 -1.56 -9.97 9.36
C LEU A 35 -2.67 -10.81 8.71
N PRO A 36 -3.90 -10.75 9.26
CA PRO A 36 -5.05 -11.33 8.60
C PRO A 36 -5.35 -10.57 7.29
N ALA A 37 -5.89 -11.29 6.30
CA ALA A 37 -6.19 -10.73 4.98
C ALA A 37 -7.10 -9.49 5.07
N GLU A 38 -8.04 -9.49 6.01
CA GLU A 38 -9.00 -8.45 6.30
C GLU A 38 -8.32 -7.16 6.77
N ALA A 39 -7.26 -7.28 7.59
CA ALA A 39 -6.50 -6.13 8.05
C ALA A 39 -5.73 -5.47 6.89
N LEU A 40 -5.13 -6.28 6.01
CA LEU A 40 -4.48 -5.79 4.79
C LEU A 40 -5.47 -5.12 3.83
N LYS A 41 -6.66 -5.71 3.63
CA LYS A 41 -7.74 -5.12 2.83
C LYS A 41 -8.20 -3.79 3.42
N ALA A 42 -8.35 -3.70 4.73
CA ALA A 42 -8.75 -2.46 5.41
C ALA A 42 -7.66 -1.37 5.28
N ALA A 43 -6.39 -1.72 5.46
CA ALA A 43 -5.27 -0.79 5.26
C ALA A 43 -5.22 -0.27 3.82
N TYR A 44 -5.44 -1.15 2.83
CA TYR A 44 -5.51 -0.74 1.43
C TYR A 44 -6.70 0.18 1.14
N ALA A 45 -7.86 -0.07 1.75
CA ALA A 45 -9.02 0.82 1.60
C ALA A 45 -8.74 2.23 2.16
N ARG A 46 -8.04 2.33 3.29
CA ARG A 46 -7.61 3.63 3.86
C ARG A 46 -6.60 4.34 2.97
N PHE A 47 -5.59 3.61 2.47
CA PHE A 47 -4.64 4.15 1.50
C PHE A 47 -5.34 4.77 0.30
N ARG A 48 -6.30 4.05 -0.31
CA ARG A 48 -7.08 4.59 -1.45
C ARG A 48 -7.89 5.82 -1.08
N ALA A 49 -8.51 5.83 0.10
CA ALA A 49 -9.28 6.98 0.57
C ALA A 49 -8.40 8.22 0.80
N VAL A 50 -7.17 8.05 1.29
CA VAL A 50 -6.20 9.13 1.47
C VAL A 50 -5.66 9.64 0.14
N VAL A 51 -5.30 8.75 -0.78
CA VAL A 51 -4.75 9.15 -2.08
C VAL A 51 -5.83 9.80 -2.96
N ASN A 52 -7.07 9.30 -2.89
CA ASN A 52 -8.26 9.84 -3.55
C ASN A 52 -8.08 10.13 -5.06
N SER A 53 -7.18 9.40 -5.73
CA SER A 53 -6.81 9.63 -7.12
C SER A 53 -6.23 8.36 -7.73
N PRO A 54 -6.93 7.70 -8.67
CA PRO A 54 -6.45 6.47 -9.31
C PRO A 54 -5.09 6.64 -10.03
N ALA A 55 -4.82 7.85 -10.54
CA ALA A 55 -3.56 8.16 -11.21
C ALA A 55 -2.40 8.20 -10.22
N GLU A 56 -2.58 8.85 -9.06
CA GLU A 56 -1.55 8.90 -8.02
C GLU A 56 -1.38 7.54 -7.34
N GLU A 57 -2.46 6.79 -7.10
CA GLU A 57 -2.38 5.40 -6.61
C GLU A 57 -1.47 4.55 -7.51
N LYS A 58 -1.69 4.63 -8.83
CA LYS A 58 -0.89 3.90 -9.82
C LYS A 58 0.57 4.37 -9.84
N LYS A 59 0.82 5.67 -9.68
CA LYS A 59 2.17 6.23 -9.63
C LYS A 59 2.94 5.74 -8.41
N ILE A 60 2.32 5.83 -7.22
CA ILE A 60 2.88 5.33 -5.95
C ILE A 60 3.13 3.82 -6.07
N ALA A 61 2.13 3.04 -6.50
CA ALA A 61 2.25 1.59 -6.63
C ALA A 61 3.38 1.16 -7.59
N LYS A 62 3.50 1.83 -8.75
CA LYS A 62 4.56 1.54 -9.73
C LYS A 62 5.94 1.86 -9.18
N ALA A 63 6.08 2.98 -8.50
CA ALA A 63 7.36 3.40 -7.94
C ALA A 63 7.77 2.52 -6.76
N PHE A 64 6.81 2.16 -5.89
CA PHE A 64 7.02 1.21 -4.80
C PHE A 64 7.45 -0.16 -5.32
N ALA A 65 6.74 -0.70 -6.31
CA ALA A 65 7.09 -1.97 -6.95
C ALA A 65 8.50 -1.95 -7.57
N LYS A 66 8.93 -0.81 -8.14
CA LYS A 66 10.29 -0.66 -8.69
C LYS A 66 11.36 -0.72 -7.61
N GLN A 67 11.06 -0.25 -6.39
CA GLN A 67 12.01 -0.22 -5.27
C GLN A 67 12.05 -1.53 -4.49
N THR A 68 10.89 -2.14 -4.22
CA THR A 68 10.74 -3.29 -3.31
C THR A 68 10.46 -4.61 -4.02
N GLY A 69 10.02 -4.56 -5.28
CA GLY A 69 9.51 -5.72 -6.00
C GLY A 69 8.06 -6.10 -5.64
N ILE A 70 7.41 -5.38 -4.71
CA ILE A 70 6.04 -5.67 -4.28
C ILE A 70 5.03 -5.05 -5.25
N ARG A 71 4.18 -5.89 -5.86
CA ARG A 71 3.05 -5.45 -6.69
C ARG A 71 1.77 -5.39 -5.85
N ILE A 72 1.33 -4.17 -5.53
CA ILE A 72 0.16 -3.93 -4.66
C ILE A 72 -1.11 -4.52 -5.27
N ASP A 73 -1.34 -4.31 -6.56
CA ASP A 73 -2.47 -4.85 -7.32
C ASP A 73 -2.54 -6.39 -7.27
N GLN A 74 -1.40 -7.05 -7.46
CA GLN A 74 -1.33 -8.51 -7.39
C GLN A 74 -1.56 -9.02 -5.96
N LEU A 75 -0.99 -8.34 -4.96
CA LEU A 75 -1.14 -8.72 -3.57
C LEU A 75 -2.62 -8.67 -3.15
N ILE A 76 -3.31 -7.57 -3.45
CA ILE A 76 -4.73 -7.43 -3.13
C ILE A 76 -5.58 -8.44 -3.91
N GLY A 77 -5.31 -8.62 -5.22
CA GLY A 77 -6.05 -9.60 -6.03
C GLY A 77 -5.88 -11.06 -5.55
N ASN A 78 -4.75 -11.40 -4.93
CA ASN A 78 -4.57 -12.71 -4.30
C ASN A 78 -5.38 -12.83 -3.00
N LEU A 79 -5.43 -11.78 -2.18
CA LEU A 79 -6.20 -11.76 -0.94
C LEU A 79 -7.72 -11.88 -1.18
N GLU A 80 -8.21 -11.41 -2.32
CA GLU A 80 -9.63 -11.56 -2.71
C GLU A 80 -9.96 -13.01 -3.08
N LYS A 81 -9.02 -13.73 -3.70
CA LYS A 81 -9.21 -15.13 -4.13
C LYS A 81 -9.08 -16.15 -3.00
N SER A 82 -8.29 -15.86 -1.97
CA SER A 82 -8.10 -16.77 -0.83
C SER A 82 -9.30 -16.79 0.15
N THR A 83 -10.27 -15.90 -0.02
CA THR A 83 -11.52 -15.85 0.76
C THR A 83 -12.71 -16.53 0.06
N SER A 84 -12.47 -17.37 -0.96
CA SER A 84 -13.49 -18.12 -1.71
C SER A 84 -13.26 -19.63 -1.65
#